data_AF-A0A8S9KDA2-F1
#
_entry.id   AF-A0A8S9KDA2-F1
#
_cell.length_a   1.000
_cell.length_b   1.000
_cell.length_c   1.000
_cell.angle_alpha   90.00
_cell.angle_beta   90.00
_cell.angle_gamma   90.00
#
_symmetry.space_group_name_H-M   'P 1'
#
loop_
_entity.id
_entity.type
_entity.pdbx_description
1 polymer ?
#
loop_
_entity_poly.entity_id
_entity_poly.type
_entity_poly.pdbx_seq_one_letter_code
_entity_poly.pdbx_strand_id
1 'polypeptide(L)'
;MGRSWQGRDMEQDKGMDNIGAPLGTTTTTSADKLHLLVSEFRFLTEPIDRVKRLLSYATALAPLEDSARVPANRVTGCTTQVWLEIKKDELGRMRFKADSDSEISKGFCSCLIWTSTVLNRRK
;
A
#
# COMPACT_ATOMS: atom_id res chain seq x y z
N MET A 1 -30.18 -63.42 13.21
CA MET A 1 -29.95 -62.03 12.74
C MET A 1 -31.19 -61.23 13.12
N GLY A 2 -31.22 -60.09 13.81
CA GLY A 2 -30.29 -59.10 14.33
C GLY A 2 -31.23 -58.03 14.94
N ARG A 3 -30.91 -57.53 16.13
CA ARG A 3 -31.86 -57.06 17.15
C ARG A 3 -32.62 -55.77 16.81
N SER A 4 -33.86 -55.70 17.31
CA SER A 4 -34.71 -54.52 17.47
C SER A 4 -34.06 -53.42 18.31
N TRP A 5 -34.32 -52.15 17.99
CA TRP A 5 -34.31 -51.04 18.94
C TRP A 5 -35.40 -50.01 18.60
N GLN A 6 -36.17 -49.65 19.63
CA GLN A 6 -37.29 -48.70 19.67
C GLN A 6 -36.80 -47.25 19.87
N GLY A 7 -37.71 -46.28 19.67
CA GLY A 7 -37.59 -44.86 20.07
C GLY A 7 -37.83 -43.97 18.85
N ARG A 8 -38.98 -43.34 18.65
CA ARG A 8 -39.71 -42.33 19.45
C ARG A 8 -38.87 -41.09 19.77
N ASP A 9 -39.51 -39.96 19.47
CA ASP A 9 -39.28 -38.59 19.94
C ASP A 9 -38.36 -37.70 19.08
N MET A 10 -39.06 -36.87 18.32
CA MET A 10 -38.65 -35.67 17.63
C MET A 10 -38.62 -34.54 18.68
N GLU A 11 -37.44 -34.05 19.07
CA GLU A 11 -37.27 -32.75 19.73
C GLU A 11 -35.79 -32.30 19.56
N GLN A 12 -35.61 -30.99 19.50
CA GLN A 12 -34.47 -30.23 18.98
C GLN A 12 -33.16 -30.30 19.79
N ASP A 13 -32.11 -29.83 19.11
CA ASP A 13 -30.98 -29.02 19.60
C ASP A 13 -29.62 -29.72 19.77
N LYS A 14 -28.58 -28.93 19.45
CA LYS A 14 -27.12 -29.14 19.60
C LYS A 14 -26.31 -29.62 18.40
N GLY A 15 -25.38 -28.75 17.98
CA GLY A 15 -24.21 -29.13 17.18
C GLY A 15 -23.65 -28.03 16.30
N MET A 16 -23.41 -26.82 16.82
CA MET A 16 -22.55 -25.84 16.14
C MET A 16 -21.10 -26.21 16.46
N ASP A 17 -20.57 -27.18 15.72
CA ASP A 17 -19.24 -27.73 15.95
C ASP A 17 -18.29 -27.27 14.83
N ASN A 18 -17.56 -26.20 15.15
CA ASN A 18 -16.16 -25.96 14.83
C ASN A 18 -15.64 -26.27 13.41
N ILE A 19 -15.44 -25.20 12.63
CA ILE A 19 -14.21 -25.07 11.82
C ILE A 19 -13.53 -23.78 12.23
N GLY A 20 -12.55 -23.91 13.13
CA GLY A 20 -11.49 -22.92 13.26
C GLY A 20 -10.73 -22.86 11.94
N ALA A 21 -10.76 -21.70 11.29
CA ALA A 21 -9.83 -21.32 10.24
C ALA A 21 -9.58 -19.81 10.35
N PRO A 22 -8.35 -19.38 10.04
CA PRO A 22 -7.62 -18.41 10.85
C PRO A 22 -8.02 -16.97 10.55
N LEU A 23 -7.75 -16.09 11.52
CA LEU A 23 -7.69 -14.64 11.35
C LEU A 23 -7.09 -14.31 9.97
N GLY A 24 -7.92 -13.78 9.08
CA GLY A 24 -7.51 -13.43 7.73
C GLY A 24 -6.29 -12.53 7.78
N THR A 25 -5.24 -12.91 7.06
CA THR A 25 -4.08 -12.06 6.83
C THR A 25 -4.55 -10.78 6.15
N THR A 26 -4.71 -9.69 6.90
CA THR A 26 -5.02 -8.37 6.35
C THR A 26 -3.83 -7.91 5.51
N THR A 27 -3.82 -8.34 4.25
CA THR A 27 -2.80 -7.97 3.28
C THR A 27 -3.11 -6.57 2.79
N THR A 28 -2.40 -5.57 3.30
CA THR A 28 -2.56 -4.18 2.86
C THR A 28 -2.23 -4.05 1.37
N THR A 29 -3.25 -3.74 0.57
CA THR A 29 -3.15 -3.47 -0.87
C THR A 29 -2.73 -2.03 -1.16
N SER A 30 -2.42 -1.70 -2.42
CA SER A 30 -2.17 -0.30 -2.82
C SER A 30 -3.41 0.60 -2.63
N ALA A 31 -4.61 0.05 -2.78
CA ALA A 31 -5.86 0.77 -2.52
C ALA A 31 -6.01 1.10 -1.03
N ASP A 32 -5.69 0.15 -0.13
CA ASP A 32 -5.72 0.38 1.31
C ASP A 32 -4.72 1.47 1.72
N LYS A 33 -3.51 1.43 1.15
CA LYS A 33 -2.50 2.48 1.34
C LYS A 33 -3.01 3.85 0.90
N LEU A 34 -3.58 3.94 -0.31
CA LEU A 34 -4.15 5.19 -0.79
C LEU A 34 -5.23 5.71 0.16
N HIS A 35 -6.12 4.84 0.65
CA HIS A 35 -7.14 5.20 1.64
C HIS A 35 -6.53 5.76 2.92
N LEU A 36 -5.45 5.16 3.43
CA LEU A 36 -4.74 5.67 4.60
C LEU A 36 -4.18 7.08 4.37
N LEU A 37 -3.50 7.32 3.24
CA LEU A 37 -3.02 8.67 2.90
C LEU A 37 -4.16 9.68 2.80
N VAL A 38 -5.22 9.33 2.06
CA VAL A 38 -6.39 10.22 1.92
C VAL A 38 -6.99 10.51 3.29
N SER A 39 -7.14 9.51 4.15
CA SER A 39 -7.66 9.70 5.50
C SER A 39 -6.76 10.63 6.33
N GLU A 40 -5.46 10.43 6.28
CA GLU A 40 -4.47 11.26 6.97
C GLU A 40 -4.59 12.74 6.55
N PHE A 41 -4.58 13.02 5.26
CA PHE A 41 -4.71 14.40 4.76
C PHE A 41 -6.09 15.01 5.05
N ARG A 42 -7.15 14.20 5.19
CA ARG A 42 -8.49 14.68 5.58
C ARG A 42 -8.56 15.10 7.04
N PHE A 43 -7.78 14.49 7.94
CA PHE A 43 -7.71 14.90 9.34
C PHE A 43 -7.00 16.25 9.53
N LEU A 44 -6.20 16.69 8.54
CA LEU A 44 -5.59 18.02 8.53
C LEU A 44 -6.62 19.05 8.06
N THR A 45 -7.15 19.83 9.01
CA THR A 45 -8.19 20.84 8.77
C THR A 45 -7.61 22.11 8.14
N GLU A 46 -6.43 22.53 8.58
CA GLU A 46 -5.78 23.73 8.05
C GLU A 46 -5.08 23.43 6.71
N PRO A 47 -5.34 24.23 5.65
CA PRO A 47 -4.71 24.03 4.35
C PRO A 47 -3.18 24.01 4.42
N ILE A 48 -2.60 24.85 5.29
CA ILE A 48 -1.16 24.93 5.47
C ILE A 48 -0.57 23.64 6.05
N ASP A 49 -1.31 22.92 6.89
CA ASP A 49 -0.82 21.70 7.52
C ASP A 49 -0.76 20.54 6.52
N ARG A 50 -1.65 20.53 5.52
CA ARG A 50 -1.54 19.60 4.37
C ARG A 50 -0.26 19.85 3.58
N VAL A 51 0.08 21.11 3.34
CA VAL A 51 1.32 21.47 2.65
C VAL A 51 2.54 21.06 3.48
N LYS A 52 2.56 21.37 4.78
CA LYS A 52 3.65 20.94 5.70
C LYS A 52 3.80 19.42 5.70
N ARG A 53 2.70 18.68 5.72
CA ARG A 53 2.74 17.22 5.69
C ARG A 53 3.31 16.68 4.39
N LEU A 54 2.92 17.26 3.26
CA LEU A 54 3.45 16.91 1.95
C LEU A 54 4.97 17.19 1.85
N LEU A 55 5.42 18.33 2.37
CA LEU A 55 6.85 18.68 2.43
C LEU A 55 7.63 17.72 3.33
N SER A 56 7.04 17.27 4.45
CA SER A 56 7.64 16.23 5.29
C SER A 56 7.88 14.93 4.51
N TYR A 57 6.98 14.54 3.60
CA TYR A 57 7.21 13.39 2.73
C TYR A 57 8.28 13.63 1.68
N ALA A 58 8.42 14.87 1.19
CA ALA A 58 9.50 15.25 0.28
C ALA A 58 10.87 15.09 0.94
N THR A 59 11.01 15.55 2.19
CA THR A 59 12.25 15.40 2.98
C THR A 59 12.58 13.95 3.31
N ALA A 60 11.55 13.11 3.53
CA ALA A 60 11.73 11.68 3.82
C ALA A 60 12.05 10.84 2.57
N LEU A 61 11.88 11.38 1.37
CA LEU A 61 12.15 10.67 0.13
C LEU A 61 13.65 10.45 -0.03
N ALA A 62 14.04 9.20 -0.31
CA ALA A 62 15.44 8.87 -0.55
C ALA A 62 16.00 9.70 -1.73
N PRO A 63 17.16 10.35 -1.58
CA PRO A 63 17.71 11.19 -2.64
C PRO A 63 18.03 10.38 -3.90
N LEU A 64 17.73 10.99 -5.05
CA LEU A 64 18.14 10.48 -6.34
C LEU A 64 19.60 10.85 -6.60
N GLU A 65 20.39 9.89 -7.09
CA GLU A 65 21.78 10.14 -7.48
C GLU A 65 21.83 11.05 -8.72
N ASP A 66 22.82 11.93 -8.81
CA ASP A 66 22.96 12.84 -9.96
C ASP A 66 23.12 12.09 -11.29
N SER A 67 23.73 10.90 -11.27
CA SER A 67 23.84 10.01 -12.43
C SER A 67 22.48 9.54 -12.97
N ALA A 68 21.43 9.56 -12.15
CA ALA A 68 20.08 9.18 -12.51
C ALA A 68 19.22 10.39 -12.95
N ARG A 69 19.72 11.63 -12.84
CA ARG A 69 19.06 12.85 -13.35
C ARG A 69 19.30 13.04 -14.86
N VAL A 70 19.01 11.98 -15.63
CA VAL A 70 19.19 11.94 -17.10
C VAL A 70 17.86 12.10 -17.84
N PRO A 71 17.86 12.56 -19.11
CA PRO A 71 16.64 12.71 -19.89
C PRO A 71 15.79 11.44 -20.00
N ALA A 72 16.42 10.26 -20.00
CA ALA A 72 15.73 8.97 -20.06
C ALA A 72 14.85 8.68 -18.82
N ASN A 73 15.19 9.26 -17.66
CA ASN A 73 14.42 9.13 -16.43
C ASN A 73 13.43 10.28 -16.23
N ARG A 74 13.38 11.24 -17.16
CA ARG A 74 12.53 12.43 -17.03
C ARG A 74 11.07 12.08 -17.29
N VAL A 75 10.21 12.44 -16.36
CA VAL A 75 8.75 12.34 -16.53
C VAL A 75 8.29 13.54 -17.36
N THR A 76 7.63 13.26 -18.49
CA THR A 76 7.13 14.28 -19.41
C THR A 76 5.70 14.70 -19.03
N GLY A 77 5.31 15.93 -19.40
CA GLY A 77 3.97 16.46 -19.14
C GLY A 77 3.77 17.14 -17.79
N CYS A 78 4.78 17.17 -16.92
CA CYS A 78 4.76 17.96 -15.69
C CYS A 78 5.27 19.38 -15.93
N THR A 79 4.66 20.39 -15.30
CA THR A 79 5.17 21.77 -15.28
C THR A 79 6.53 21.86 -14.58
N THR A 80 6.67 21.10 -13.50
CA THR A 80 7.92 20.91 -12.75
C THR A 80 8.73 19.77 -13.35
N GLN A 81 10.05 19.85 -13.28
CA GLN A 81 10.90 18.74 -13.71
C GLN A 81 10.84 17.62 -12.66
N VAL A 82 10.59 16.39 -13.12
CA VAL A 82 10.55 15.19 -12.29
C VAL A 82 11.42 14.13 -12.95
N TRP A 83 12.24 13.45 -12.15
CA TRP A 83 13.02 12.29 -12.55
C TRP A 83 12.58 11.08 -11.73
N LEU A 84 12.42 9.93 -12.39
CA LEU A 84 12.04 8.67 -11.78
C LEU A 84 13.00 7.57 -12.26
N GLU A 85 13.76 7.02 -11.33
CA GLU A 85 14.56 5.82 -11.56
C GLU A 85 13.80 4.60 -11.04
N ILE A 86 13.74 3.55 -11.87
CA ILE A 86 13.10 2.29 -11.55
C ILE A 86 14.12 1.17 -11.70
N LYS A 87 14.36 0.42 -10.63
CA LYS A 87 15.29 -0.72 -10.62
C LYS A 87 14.57 -1.95 -10.09
N LYS A 88 14.79 -3.10 -10.71
CA LYS A 88 14.33 -4.39 -10.18
C LYS A 88 15.41 -4.99 -9.31
N ASP A 89 15.07 -5.42 -8.09
CA ASP A 89 16.02 -6.11 -7.21
C ASP A 89 16.12 -7.61 -7.53
N GLU A 90 17.08 -8.28 -6.89
CA GLU A 90 17.35 -9.72 -7.06
C GLU A 90 16.15 -10.61 -6.74
N LEU A 91 15.23 -10.12 -5.90
CA LEU A 91 14.00 -10.81 -5.50
C LEU A 91 12.82 -10.47 -6.42
N GLY A 92 13.09 -9.75 -7.50
CA GLY A 92 12.12 -9.34 -8.51
C GLY A 92 11.23 -8.17 -8.12
N ARG A 93 11.55 -7.45 -7.05
CA ARG A 93 10.76 -6.31 -6.56
C ARG A 93 11.19 -5.04 -7.25
N MET A 94 10.22 -4.18 -7.56
CA MET A 94 10.47 -2.87 -8.13
C MET A 94 10.87 -1.89 -7.02
N ARG A 95 12.00 -1.22 -7.21
CA ARG A 95 12.52 -0.12 -6.38
C ARG A 95 12.42 1.17 -7.16
N PHE A 96 11.84 2.17 -6.54
CA PHE A 96 11.63 3.49 -7.12
C PHE A 96 12.46 4.52 -6.36
N LYS A 97 13.18 5.37 -7.10
CA LYS A 97 13.75 6.61 -6.58
C LYS A 97 13.22 7.74 -7.44
N ALA A 98 12.86 8.87 -6.83
CA ALA A 98 12.39 10.02 -7.57
C ALA A 98 12.93 11.30 -6.98
N ASP A 99 12.98 12.33 -7.82
CA ASP A 99 13.34 13.68 -7.42
C ASP A 99 12.66 14.70 -8.32
N SER A 100 12.58 15.94 -7.85
CA SER A 100 11.95 17.04 -8.59
C SER A 100 12.60 18.37 -8.25
N ASP A 101 12.53 19.32 -9.17
CA ASP A 101 12.89 20.72 -8.93
C ASP A 101 11.87 21.47 -8.04
N SER A 102 10.75 20.82 -7.69
CA SER A 102 9.75 21.32 -6.75
C SER A 102 9.57 20.37 -5.58
N GLU A 103 9.70 20.90 -4.36
CA GLU A 103 9.45 20.14 -3.12
C GLU A 103 8.02 19.61 -3.02
N ILE A 104 7.03 20.34 -3.58
CA ILE A 104 5.63 19.90 -3.62
C ILE A 104 5.49 18.67 -4.51
N SER A 105 6.03 18.73 -5.72
CA SER A 105 6.03 17.59 -6.65
C SER A 105 6.79 16.39 -6.07
N LYS A 106 7.92 16.64 -5.40
CA LYS A 106 8.69 15.60 -4.68
C LYS A 106 7.87 14.94 -3.57
N GLY A 107 7.09 15.70 -2.82
CA GLY A 107 6.15 15.18 -1.83
C GLY A 107 5.11 14.24 -2.46
N PHE A 108 4.52 14.62 -3.60
CA PHE A 108 3.60 13.74 -4.34
C PHE A 108 4.27 12.47 -4.86
N CYS A 109 5.50 12.56 -5.38
CA CYS A 109 6.29 11.39 -5.77
C CYS A 109 6.47 10.42 -4.60
N SER A 110 6.76 10.95 -3.40
CA SER A 110 6.90 10.15 -2.18
C SER A 110 5.61 9.39 -1.84
N CYS A 111 4.45 10.06 -1.89
CA CYS A 111 3.15 9.43 -1.72
C CYS A 111 2.91 8.29 -2.73
N LEU A 112 3.15 8.56 -4.03
CA LEU A 112 2.95 7.58 -5.10
C LEU A 112 3.85 6.36 -4.94
N ILE A 113 5.13 6.56 -4.65
CA ILE A 113 6.09 5.47 -4.43
C ILE A 113 5.68 4.60 -3.24
N TRP A 114 5.23 5.21 -2.15
CA TRP A 114 4.77 4.48 -0.97
C TRP A 114 3.54 3.61 -1.28
N THR A 115 2.58 4.13 -2.06
CA THR A 115 1.41 3.36 -2.50
C THR A 115 1.76 2.25 -3.50
N SER A 116 2.74 2.46 -4.38
CA SER A 116 3.10 1.53 -5.46
C SER A 116 4.03 0.40 -5.02
N THR A 117 4.78 0.59 -3.93
CA THR A 117 5.70 -0.42 -3.40
C THR A 117 4.91 -1.55 -2.75
N VAL A 118 4.53 -2.56 -3.53
CA VAL A 118 3.90 -3.79 -3.02
C VAL A 118 5.00 -4.68 -2.43
N LEU A 119 4.90 -5.01 -1.14
CA LEU A 119 5.67 -6.09 -0.53
C LEU A 119 5.27 -7.38 -1.25
N ASN A 120 6.20 -7.90 -2.05
CA ASN A 120 6.01 -9.01 -2.97
C ASN A 120 5.30 -10.19 -2.30
N ARG A 121 4.09 -10.53 -2.78
CA ARG A 121 3.48 -11.82 -2.54
C ARG A 121 4.24 -12.85 -3.38
N ARG A 122 5.12 -13.62 -2.74
CA ARG A 122 5.49 -14.93 -3.28
C ARG A 122 4.28 -15.85 -3.19
N LYS A 123 3.84 -16.40 -4.32
CA LYS A 123 3.19 -17.71 -4.33
C LYS A 123 4.29 -18.77 -4.25
#